data_AF-A0A377JKW5-F1
#
_entry.id   AF-A0A377JKW5-F1
#
_cell.length_a   1.000
_cell.length_b   1.000
_cell.length_c   1.000
_cell.angle_alpha   90.00
_cell.angle_beta   90.00
_cell.angle_gamma   90.00
#
_symmetry.space_group_name_H-M   'P 1'
#
loop_
_entity.id
_entity.type
_entity.pdbx_description
1 polymer ?
#
loop_
_entity_poly.entity_id
_entity_poly.type
_entity_poly.pdbx_seq_one_letter_code
_entity_poly.pdbx_strand_id
1 'polypeptide(L)'
;MTEQQFDKDTWQTPKYVFNWLNKRFDFEVDGCANEHNSLCLSWIGENSPLGSDFLDTKTPYPYKHLHFYVNPPYSDVTQFFKSSKRT
;
A
#
# COMPACT_ATOMS: atom_id res chain seq x y z
N MET A 1 26.56 21.20 -1.21
CA MET A 1 25.12 20.88 -1.18
C MET A 1 25.02 19.40 -0.88
N THR A 2 24.44 19.00 0.24
CA THR A 2 24.12 17.59 0.51
C THR A 2 22.89 17.25 -0.32
N GLU A 3 22.99 16.26 -1.20
CA GLU A 3 21.83 15.75 -1.92
C GLU A 3 20.81 15.23 -0.90
N GLN A 4 19.57 15.69 -1.02
CA GLN A 4 18.48 15.21 -0.19
C GLN A 4 18.19 13.77 -0.64
N GLN A 5 18.45 12.81 0.25
CA GLN A 5 18.20 11.41 -0.05
C GLN A 5 16.70 11.17 -0.18
N PHE A 6 16.27 10.68 -1.33
CA PHE A 6 14.88 10.33 -1.58
C PHE A 6 14.51 9.07 -0.80
N ASP A 7 13.51 9.17 0.07
CA ASP A 7 12.92 8.02 0.74
C ASP A 7 11.98 7.28 -0.23
N LYS A 8 12.52 6.22 -0.82
CA LYS A 8 11.83 5.38 -1.80
C LYS A 8 10.87 4.37 -1.17
N ASP A 9 10.94 4.15 0.15
CA ASP A 9 10.15 3.11 0.82
C ASP A 9 8.90 3.69 1.48
N THR A 10 8.89 5.00 1.76
CA THR A 10 7.70 5.71 2.27
C THR A 10 7.10 6.71 1.28
N TRP A 11 7.57 6.72 0.02
CA TRP A 11 7.06 7.63 -1.00
C TRP A 11 5.55 7.45 -1.24
N GLN A 12 4.79 8.53 -1.01
CA GLN A 12 3.34 8.57 -1.26
C GLN A 12 3.06 8.91 -2.73
N THR A 13 2.11 8.21 -3.34
CA THR A 13 1.60 8.57 -4.68
C THR A 13 0.98 9.98 -4.65
N PRO A 14 1.26 10.87 -5.63
CA PRO A 14 0.64 12.18 -5.69
C PRO A 14 -0.89 12.12 -5.65
N LYS A 15 -1.49 12.91 -4.76
CA LYS A 15 -2.94 12.87 -4.48
C LYS A 15 -3.81 12.97 -5.73
N TYR A 16 -3.41 13.72 -6.75
CA TYR A 16 -4.22 13.83 -7.98
C TYR A 16 -4.28 12.52 -8.77
N VAL A 17 -3.20 11.72 -8.77
CA VAL A 17 -3.15 10.40 -9.42
C VAL A 17 -4.02 9.42 -8.64
N PHE A 18 -3.84 9.39 -7.32
CA PHE A 18 -4.65 8.55 -6.44
C PHE A 18 -6.14 8.88 -6.55
N ASN A 19 -6.51 10.16 -6.45
CA ASN A 19 -7.91 10.60 -6.53
C ASN A 19 -8.57 10.22 -7.86
N TRP A 20 -7.81 10.24 -8.96
CA TRP A 20 -8.32 9.80 -10.26
C TRP A 20 -8.58 8.28 -10.27
N LEU A 21 -7.65 7.47 -9.75
CA LEU A 21 -7.83 6.02 -9.63
C LEU A 21 -8.96 5.68 -8.65
N ASN A 22 -9.02 6.34 -7.51
CA ASN A 22 -9.99 6.09 -6.46
C ASN A 22 -11.42 6.33 -6.94
N LYS A 23 -11.66 7.35 -7.78
CA LYS A 23 -12.97 7.56 -8.43
C LYS A 23 -13.43 6.39 -9.30
N ARG A 24 -12.51 5.55 -9.78
CA ARG A 24 -12.79 4.42 -10.67
C ARG A 24 -12.91 3.10 -9.92
N PHE A 25 -12.12 2.93 -8.87
CA PHE A 25 -11.95 1.63 -8.19
C PHE A 25 -12.42 1.61 -6.74
N ASP A 26 -12.72 2.77 -6.14
CA ASP A 26 -13.24 2.91 -4.77
C ASP A 26 -12.41 2.11 -3.75
N PHE A 27 -11.15 2.52 -3.57
CA PHE A 27 -10.21 1.85 -2.67
C PHE A 27 -10.59 2.10 -1.21
N GLU A 28 -10.57 1.02 -0.43
CA GLU A 28 -10.93 1.03 0.99
C GLU A 28 -9.69 0.99 1.89
N VAL A 29 -8.61 0.36 1.42
CA VAL A 29 -7.39 0.13 2.20
C VAL A 29 -6.15 0.47 1.37
N ASP A 30 -5.22 1.19 1.96
CA ASP A 30 -3.89 1.42 1.41
C ASP A 30 -2.94 0.30 1.84
N GLY A 31 -2.58 -0.58 0.92
CA GLY A 31 -1.86 -1.82 1.20
C GLY A 31 -0.39 -1.63 1.56
N CYS A 32 0.23 -0.48 1.28
CA CYS A 32 1.66 -0.26 1.54
C CYS A 32 1.91 1.16 2.06
N ALA A 33 1.41 1.43 3.26
CA ALA A 33 1.46 2.76 3.85
C ALA A 33 1.71 2.72 5.36
N ASN A 34 1.74 3.90 5.97
CA ASN A 34 1.79 4.13 7.41
C ASN A 34 0.80 5.25 7.78
N GLU A 35 0.73 5.61 9.06
CA GLU A 35 -0.20 6.62 9.54
C GLU A 35 -0.02 8.01 8.89
N HIS A 36 1.16 8.31 8.38
CA HIS A 36 1.50 9.62 7.81
C HIS A 36 1.29 9.69 6.29
N ASN A 37 1.47 8.56 5.59
CA ASN A 37 1.45 8.51 4.12
C ASN A 37 0.29 7.70 3.53
N SER A 38 -0.64 7.20 4.35
CA SER A 38 -1.85 6.54 3.83
C SER A 38 -2.72 7.49 3.02
N LEU A 39 -3.25 6.99 1.91
CA LEU A 39 -4.25 7.68 1.08
C LEU A 39 -5.68 7.19 1.36
N CYS A 40 -5.83 6.16 2.19
CA CYS A 40 -7.10 5.61 2.67
C CYS A 40 -7.25 5.79 4.19
N LEU A 41 -8.48 5.63 4.71
CA LEU A 41 -8.72 5.63 6.16
C LEU A 41 -8.04 4.45 6.88
N SER A 42 -7.87 3.35 6.16
CA SER A 42 -7.23 2.13 6.63
C SER A 42 -5.98 1.85 5.81
N TRP A 43 -4.94 1.32 6.44
CA TRP A 43 -3.70 0.95 5.76
C TRP A 43 -3.14 -0.38 6.26
N ILE A 44 -2.21 -0.97 5.52
CA ILE A 44 -1.35 -2.07 5.96
C ILE A 44 0.09 -1.56 5.97
N GLY A 45 0.80 -1.84 7.06
CA GLY A 45 2.17 -1.39 7.30
C GLY A 45 2.43 -1.17 8.79
N GLU A 46 3.54 -0.51 9.11
CA GLU A 46 4.00 -0.35 10.49
C GLU A 46 2.88 0.19 11.41
N ASN A 47 2.71 -0.45 12.57
CA ASN A 47 1.70 -0.15 13.59
C ASN A 47 0.23 -0.21 13.13
N SER A 48 -0.06 -0.74 11.93
CA SER A 48 -1.44 -0.90 11.49
C SER A 48 -2.17 -2.00 12.27
N PRO A 49 -3.43 -1.79 12.70
CA PRO A 49 -4.26 -2.84 13.27
C PRO A 49 -4.65 -3.92 12.25
N LEU A 50 -4.47 -3.63 10.95
CA LEU A 50 -4.79 -4.55 9.85
C LEU A 50 -3.62 -5.47 9.47
N GLY A 51 -2.44 -5.26 10.05
CA GLY A 51 -1.24 -6.05 9.78
C GLY A 51 -0.06 -5.20 9.32
N SER A 52 1.15 -5.69 9.56
CA SER A 52 2.40 -4.97 9.27
C SER A 52 2.96 -5.22 7.87
N ASP A 53 2.48 -6.24 7.16
CA ASP A 53 2.96 -6.61 5.81
C ASP A 53 1.78 -7.03 4.93
N PHE A 54 1.67 -6.42 3.74
CA PHE A 54 0.65 -6.72 2.73
C PHE A 54 0.75 -8.14 2.18
N LEU A 55 1.97 -8.66 2.11
CA LEU A 55 2.23 -9.99 1.58
C LEU A 55 2.00 -11.09 2.63
N ASP A 56 1.76 -10.74 3.89
CA ASP A 56 1.35 -11.69 4.92
C ASP A 56 -0.16 -12.00 4.78
N THR A 57 -0.44 -13.14 4.16
CA THR A 57 -1.79 -13.63 3.84
C THR A 57 -2.57 -14.12 5.06
N LYS A 58 -2.06 -13.95 6.28
CA LYS A 58 -2.73 -14.38 7.53
C LYS A 58 -3.81 -13.42 8.00
N THR A 59 -4.14 -12.41 7.20
CA THR A 59 -5.06 -11.34 7.57
C THR A 59 -6.53 -11.81 7.59
N PRO A 60 -7.30 -11.45 8.64
CA PRO A 60 -8.70 -11.78 8.75
C PRO A 60 -9.54 -10.80 7.94
N TYR A 61 -9.51 -10.92 6.60
CA TYR A 61 -10.52 -10.30 5.73
C TYR A 61 -11.62 -11.26 5.24
N PRO A 62 -12.10 -12.27 6.01
CA PRO A 62 -12.95 -13.32 5.46
C PRO A 62 -14.40 -12.89 5.15
N TYR A 63 -14.77 -11.62 5.33
CA TYR A 63 -16.19 -11.20 5.26
C TYR A 63 -16.51 -10.07 4.26
N LYS A 64 -15.55 -9.55 3.49
CA LYS A 64 -15.85 -8.53 2.47
C LYS A 64 -14.86 -8.56 1.30
N HIS A 65 -15.37 -8.36 0.09
CA HIS A 65 -14.56 -7.99 -1.07
C HIS A 65 -14.04 -6.58 -0.86
N LEU A 66 -12.79 -6.46 -0.42
CA LEU A 66 -12.12 -5.17 -0.23
C LEU A 66 -11.32 -4.80 -1.47
N HIS A 67 -11.32 -3.51 -1.80
CA HIS A 67 -10.45 -2.95 -2.84
C HIS A 67 -9.21 -2.32 -2.20
N PHE A 68 -8.04 -2.85 -2.55
CA PHE A 68 -6.76 -2.35 -2.05
C PHE A 68 -6.08 -1.47 -3.08
N TYR A 69 -5.57 -0.32 -2.65
CA TYR A 69 -4.56 0.43 -3.38
C TYR A 69 -3.18 -0.04 -2.96
N VAL A 70 -2.25 -0.27 -3.89
CA VAL A 70 -0.91 -0.78 -3.55
C VAL A 70 0.16 0.01 -4.30
N ASN A 71 0.94 0.78 -3.53
CA ASN A 71 2.15 1.47 -3.98
C ASN A 71 3.33 0.95 -3.13
N PRO A 72 3.97 -0.17 -3.52
CA PRO A 72 4.89 -0.90 -2.67
C PRO A 72 6.21 -0.14 -2.44
N PRO A 73 6.98 -0.50 -1.39
CA PRO A 73 8.32 0.05 -1.20
C PRO A 73 9.22 -0.31 -2.38
N TYR A 74 9.93 0.70 -2.90
CA TYR A 74 10.73 0.55 -4.12
C TYR A 74 12.12 -0.07 -3.85
N SER A 75 12.48 -0.32 -2.59
CA SER A 75 13.68 -1.12 -2.23
C SER A 75 13.61 -2.57 -2.69
N ASP A 76 12.46 -3.24 -2.61
CA ASP A 76 12.25 -4.62 -3.09
C ASP A 76 10.82 -4.87 -3.58
N VAL A 77 10.48 -4.33 -4.76
CA VAL A 77 9.19 -4.59 -5.42
C VAL A 77 9.04 -6.05 -5.90
N THR A 78 10.13 -6.83 -5.94
CA THR A 78 10.16 -8.16 -6.55
C THR A 78 9.21 -9.14 -5.89
N GLN A 79 8.99 -9.00 -4.58
CA GLN A 79 8.11 -9.89 -3.80
C GLN A 79 6.66 -9.82 -4.28
N PHE A 80 6.19 -8.65 -4.72
CA PHE A 80 4.83 -8.46 -5.23
C PHE A 80 4.61 -9.20 -6.55
N PHE A 81 5.61 -9.24 -7.44
CA PHE A 81 5.56 -10.00 -8.68
C PHE A 81 5.57 -11.52 -8.46
N LYS A 82 6.27 -12.00 -7.42
CA LYS A 82 6.24 -13.42 -7.06
C LYS A 82 4.87 -13.82 -6.54
N SER A 83 4.25 -12.95 -5.74
CA SER A 83 2.91 -13.18 -5.20
C SER A 83 1.81 -13.17 -6.27
N SER A 84 1.87 -12.27 -7.25
CA SER A 84 0.85 -12.21 -8.31
C SER A 84 0.86 -13.39 -9.28
N LYS A 85 1.98 -14.13 -9.38
CA LYS A 85 2.11 -15.33 -10.23
C LYS A 85 1.65 -16.62 -9.56
N ARG A 86 1.35 -16.58 -8.26
CA ARG A 86 0.76 -17.70 -7.51
C ARG A 86 -0.74 -17.76 -7.81
N THR A 87 -1.08 -18.11 -9.04
CA THR A 87 -2.45 -18.44 -9.49
C THR A 87 -2.52 -19.89 -9.89
#